data_AF-A3WWJ0-F1
#
_entry.id   AF-A3WWJ0-F1
#
_cell.length_a   1.000
_cell.length_b   1.000
_cell.length_c   1.000
_cell.angle_alpha   90.00
_cell.angle_beta   90.00
_cell.angle_gamma   90.00
#
_symmetry.space_group_name_H-M   'P 1'
#
loop_
_entity.id
_entity.type
_entity.pdbx_description
1 polymer ?
#
loop_
_entity_poly.entity_id
_entity_poly.type
_entity_poly.pdbx_seq_one_letter_code
_entity_poly.pdbx_strand_id
1 'polypeptide(L)'
;MKEPPVTFPRITRAAIVAEARAWIGTPYRHQASLKGVGCDCLGLVRGVWRNCIGDEPEAPPPYAPDWAEAKGDETLAAAALRHLVPVAREGFGAGDVLLFPWRDGFIAKHVAIASSERTMVHAHDGAAVCEIILAPWWRRRLAYAFRFPGVSV
;
A
#
# COMPACT_ATOMS: atom_id res chain seq x y z
N MET A 1 -25.82 26.36 -17.73
CA MET A 1 -24.42 26.49 -17.29
C MET A 1 -23.99 25.12 -16.81
N LYS A 2 -22.94 24.52 -17.39
CA LYS A 2 -22.38 23.26 -16.86
C LYS A 2 -21.48 23.62 -15.68
N GLU A 3 -21.66 22.96 -14.54
CA GLU A 3 -20.74 23.09 -13.42
C GLU A 3 -19.31 22.78 -13.87
N PRO A 4 -18.30 23.50 -13.38
CA PRO A 4 -16.92 23.19 -13.70
C PRO A 4 -16.59 21.77 -13.19
N PRO A 5 -15.75 21.00 -13.91
CA PRO A 5 -15.36 19.67 -13.45
C PRO A 5 -14.68 19.80 -12.08
N VAL A 6 -15.17 19.01 -11.13
CA VAL A 6 -14.57 18.86 -9.80
C VAL A 6 -13.09 18.55 -10.00
N THR A 7 -12.24 19.52 -9.67
CA THR A 7 -10.80 19.43 -9.88
C THR A 7 -10.22 18.86 -8.60
N PHE A 8 -9.99 17.55 -8.57
CA PHE A 8 -9.21 16.96 -7.50
C PHE A 8 -7.81 17.57 -7.55
N PRO A 9 -7.24 18.05 -6.42
CA PRO A 9 -5.84 18.44 -6.39
C PRO A 9 -5.03 17.25 -6.91
N ARG A 10 -4.23 17.48 -7.96
CA ARG A 10 -3.37 16.43 -8.53
C ARG A 10 -2.43 15.96 -7.42
N ILE A 11 -2.60 14.71 -7.01
CA ILE A 11 -1.74 14.10 -6.00
C ILE A 11 -0.41 13.80 -6.69
N THR A 12 0.68 14.28 -6.12
CA THR A 12 2.01 14.01 -6.67
C THR A 12 2.56 12.71 -6.07
N ARG A 13 3.39 12.00 -6.83
CA ARG A 13 4.18 10.88 -6.30
C ARG A 13 4.99 11.28 -5.06
N ALA A 14 5.54 12.50 -5.08
CA ALA A 14 6.30 13.05 -3.97
C ALA A 14 5.45 13.18 -2.70
N ALA A 15 4.19 13.59 -2.81
CA ALA A 15 3.27 13.66 -1.68
C ALA A 15 3.00 12.26 -1.08
N ILE A 16 2.75 11.26 -1.91
CA ILE A 16 2.57 9.87 -1.45
C ILE A 16 3.81 9.36 -0.71
N VAL A 17 5.01 9.59 -1.24
CA VAL A 17 6.26 9.16 -0.59
C VAL A 17 6.53 9.92 0.69
N ALA A 18 6.33 11.24 0.71
CA ALA A 18 6.49 12.05 1.90
C ALA A 18 5.53 11.59 3.01
N GLU A 19 4.27 11.34 2.65
CA GLU A 19 3.28 10.82 3.56
C GLU A 19 3.67 9.44 4.07
N ALA A 20 4.02 8.48 3.19
CA ALA A 20 4.49 7.15 3.60
C ALA A 20 5.68 7.22 4.58
N ARG A 21 6.67 8.09 4.31
CA ARG A 21 7.82 8.29 5.21
C ARG A 21 7.42 8.90 6.55
N ALA A 22 6.39 9.74 6.61
CA ALA A 22 5.87 10.28 7.86
C ALA A 22 5.24 9.22 8.78
N TRP A 23 5.00 7.99 8.29
CA TRP A 23 4.58 6.86 9.12
C TRP A 23 5.76 6.11 9.76
N ILE A 24 7.02 6.33 9.33
CA ILE A 24 8.19 5.64 9.88
C ILE A 24 8.22 5.80 11.40
N GLY A 25 8.43 4.70 12.11
CA GLY A 25 8.38 4.63 13.58
C GLY A 25 7.00 4.29 14.15
N THR A 26 5.94 4.25 13.34
CA THR A 26 4.61 3.76 13.80
C THR A 26 4.72 2.28 14.16
N PRO A 27 4.39 1.85 15.40
CA PRO A 27 4.50 0.45 15.80
C PRO A 27 3.60 -0.49 14.99
N TYR A 28 4.02 -1.74 14.79
CA TYR A 28 3.14 -2.72 14.19
C TYR A 28 1.96 -3.05 15.13
N ARG A 29 0.74 -2.93 14.60
CA ARG A 29 -0.49 -3.34 15.27
C ARG A 29 -1.44 -3.91 14.23
N HIS A 30 -1.73 -5.20 14.35
CA HIS A 30 -2.64 -5.92 13.46
C HIS A 30 -3.99 -5.20 13.31
N GLN A 31 -4.47 -5.04 12.07
CA GLN A 31 -5.69 -4.32 11.67
C GLN A 31 -5.74 -2.83 12.01
N ALA A 32 -4.72 -2.27 12.67
CA ALA A 32 -4.69 -0.87 13.00
C ALA A 32 -4.25 -0.02 11.79
N SER A 33 -4.60 1.27 11.82
CA SER A 33 -4.20 2.24 10.80
C SER A 33 -4.17 3.64 11.42
N LEU A 34 -3.36 3.82 12.46
CA LEU A 34 -3.23 5.11 13.16
C LEU A 34 -1.76 5.51 13.27
N LYS A 35 -1.39 6.60 12.56
CA LYS A 35 -0.03 7.11 12.48
C LYS A 35 0.53 7.40 13.87
N GLY A 36 1.75 6.94 14.15
CA GLY A 36 2.42 7.10 15.44
C GLY A 36 1.89 6.22 16.58
N VAL A 37 0.76 5.52 16.40
CA VAL A 37 0.14 4.67 17.43
C VAL A 37 0.21 3.19 17.07
N GLY A 38 -0.19 2.84 15.85
CA GLY A 38 -0.23 1.45 15.42
C GLY A 38 -0.73 1.27 13.99
N CYS A 39 -0.03 0.48 13.18
CA CYS A 39 -0.57 -0.01 11.91
C CYS A 39 0.02 -1.35 11.49
N ASP A 40 -0.67 -2.09 10.65
CA ASP A 40 -0.04 -3.18 9.88
C ASP A 40 0.26 -2.74 8.44
N CYS A 41 0.64 -3.69 7.58
CA CYS A 41 1.06 -3.38 6.21
C CYS A 41 -0.08 -2.75 5.38
N LEU A 42 -1.30 -3.29 5.47
CA LEU A 42 -2.47 -2.70 4.83
C LEU A 42 -2.85 -1.38 5.50
N GLY A 43 -2.77 -1.33 6.83
CA GLY A 43 -2.96 -0.14 7.64
C GLY A 43 -2.10 1.04 7.21
N LEU A 44 -0.84 0.81 6.81
CA LEU A 44 0.00 1.85 6.23
C LEU A 44 -0.61 2.43 4.94
N VAL A 45 -0.99 1.57 3.98
CA VAL A 45 -1.57 2.00 2.70
C VAL A 45 -2.89 2.75 2.90
N ARG A 46 -3.76 2.21 3.77
CA ARG A 46 -5.02 2.86 4.18
C ARG A 46 -4.76 4.23 4.79
N GLY A 47 -3.70 4.36 5.58
CA GLY A 47 -3.30 5.60 6.22
C GLY A 47 -2.84 6.66 5.23
N VAL A 48 -1.98 6.28 4.30
CA VAL A 48 -1.54 7.15 3.20
C VAL A 48 -2.72 7.55 2.32
N TRP A 49 -3.64 6.63 2.04
CA TRP A 49 -4.88 6.95 1.32
C TRP A 49 -5.66 8.05 2.03
N ARG A 50 -5.95 7.90 3.34
CA ARG A 50 -6.70 8.90 4.12
C ARG A 50 -6.07 10.29 4.07
N ASN A 51 -4.75 10.35 4.16
CA ASN A 51 -4.05 11.62 4.27
C ASN A 51 -3.76 12.29 2.92
N CYS A 52 -3.73 11.53 1.82
CA CYS A 52 -3.44 12.08 0.49
C CYS A 52 -4.67 12.20 -0.41
N ILE A 53 -5.66 11.32 -0.28
CA ILE A 53 -6.82 11.23 -1.16
C ILE A 53 -8.09 11.68 -0.44
N GLY A 54 -8.28 11.24 0.81
CA GLY A 54 -9.51 11.44 1.57
C GLY A 54 -10.08 10.11 2.07
N ASP A 55 -11.38 10.00 2.28
CA ASP A 55 -11.99 8.82 2.89
C ASP A 55 -11.63 7.51 2.16
N GLU A 56 -11.46 6.44 2.95
CA GLU A 56 -11.19 5.12 2.40
C GLU A 56 -12.39 4.61 1.60
N PRO A 57 -12.17 3.94 0.46
CA PRO A 57 -13.25 3.52 -0.42
C PRO A 57 -14.00 2.29 0.11
N GLU A 58 -13.38 1.54 1.02
CA GLU A 58 -13.88 0.30 1.60
C GLU A 58 -13.23 0.06 2.95
N ALA A 59 -14.02 -0.34 3.96
CA ALA A 59 -13.47 -0.81 5.22
C ALA A 59 -13.03 -2.28 5.06
N PRO A 60 -11.78 -2.64 5.39
CA PRO A 60 -11.34 -4.02 5.27
C PRO A 60 -12.12 -4.92 6.24
N PRO A 61 -12.55 -6.13 5.84
CA PRO A 61 -13.11 -7.09 6.77
C PRO A 61 -12.04 -7.52 7.79
N PRO A 62 -12.43 -8.05 8.96
CA PRO A 62 -11.46 -8.65 9.88
C PRO A 62 -10.68 -9.78 9.18
N TYR A 63 -9.36 -9.67 9.17
CA TYR A 63 -8.43 -10.69 8.66
C TYR A 63 -7.51 -11.24 9.76
N ALA A 64 -7.12 -12.51 9.68
CA ALA A 64 -6.19 -13.10 10.64
C ALA A 64 -4.76 -12.54 10.47
N PRO A 65 -3.94 -12.48 11.54
CA PRO A 65 -2.54 -12.02 11.46
C PRO A 65 -1.69 -12.82 10.48
N ASP A 66 -1.94 -14.13 10.37
CA ASP A 66 -1.24 -15.02 9.44
C ASP A 66 -1.76 -14.94 8.00
N TRP A 67 -2.87 -14.19 7.79
CA TRP A 67 -3.62 -14.08 6.54
C TRP A 67 -3.88 -15.46 5.87
N ALA A 68 -3.75 -16.57 6.61
CA ALA A 68 -3.65 -17.93 6.08
C ALA A 68 -5.02 -18.60 5.96
N GLU A 69 -6.03 -18.06 6.65
CA GLU A 69 -7.36 -18.67 6.72
C GLU A 69 -8.43 -17.93 5.90
N ALA A 70 -8.07 -16.94 5.07
CA ALA A 70 -9.01 -16.35 4.11
C ALA A 70 -9.28 -17.33 2.94
N LYS A 71 -9.90 -18.47 3.22
CA LYS A 71 -10.64 -19.25 2.22
C LYS A 71 -11.95 -18.51 1.94
N GLY A 72 -11.94 -17.62 0.96
CA GLY A 72 -13.14 -16.93 0.49
C GLY A 72 -12.80 -15.64 -0.24
N ASP A 73 -12.70 -15.71 -1.56
CA ASP A 73 -12.92 -14.71 -2.62
C ASP A 73 -12.48 -13.23 -2.50
N GLU A 74 -11.95 -12.75 -1.38
CA GLU A 74 -11.50 -11.35 -1.23
C GLU A 74 -10.03 -11.28 -0.85
N THR A 75 -9.18 -11.56 -1.84
CA THR A 75 -7.73 -11.38 -1.69
C THR A 75 -7.36 -9.89 -1.66
N LEU A 76 -6.27 -9.54 -0.97
CA LEU A 76 -5.66 -8.20 -0.97
C LEU A 76 -5.47 -7.65 -2.41
N ALA A 77 -5.14 -8.53 -3.36
CA ALA A 77 -5.01 -8.18 -4.77
C ALA A 77 -6.35 -7.82 -5.43
N ALA A 78 -7.45 -8.51 -5.08
CA ALA A 78 -8.78 -8.18 -5.57
C ALA A 78 -9.24 -6.82 -5.06
N ALA A 79 -9.03 -6.52 -3.77
CA ALA A 79 -9.30 -5.19 -3.21
C ALA A 79 -8.44 -4.10 -3.88
N ALA A 80 -7.15 -4.38 -4.11
CA ALA A 80 -6.28 -3.47 -4.85
C ALA A 80 -6.75 -3.21 -6.29
N LEU A 81 -7.24 -4.24 -7.00
CA LEU A 81 -7.79 -4.09 -8.36
C LEU A 81 -9.08 -3.27 -8.41
N ARG A 82 -9.88 -3.25 -7.35
CA ARG A 82 -11.09 -2.42 -7.26
C ARG A 82 -10.78 -0.94 -7.07
N HIS A 83 -9.72 -0.63 -6.32
CA HIS A 83 -9.51 0.72 -5.77
C HIS A 83 -8.24 1.43 -6.29
N LEU A 84 -7.27 0.69 -6.80
CA LEU A 84 -6.00 1.21 -7.30
C LEU A 84 -5.87 0.99 -8.82
N VAL A 85 -4.98 1.76 -9.46
CA VAL A 85 -4.71 1.67 -10.90
C VAL A 85 -3.54 0.70 -11.12
N PRO A 86 -3.71 -0.42 -11.85
CA PRO A 86 -2.61 -1.35 -12.12
C PRO A 86 -1.46 -0.69 -12.90
N VAL A 87 -0.22 -1.07 -12.59
CA VAL A 87 0.97 -0.63 -13.32
C VAL A 87 1.89 -1.83 -13.61
N ALA A 88 2.73 -1.71 -14.63
CA ALA A 88 3.71 -2.75 -14.94
C ALA A 88 4.68 -2.94 -13.77
N ARG A 89 4.96 -4.20 -13.40
CA ARG A 89 5.86 -4.54 -12.29
C ARG A 89 7.29 -4.07 -12.52
N GLU A 90 7.72 -4.00 -13.77
CA GLU A 90 9.03 -3.53 -14.18
C GLU A 90 9.10 -2.00 -14.25
N GLY A 91 7.93 -1.34 -14.26
CA GLY A 91 7.78 0.11 -14.42
C GLY A 91 7.08 0.79 -13.24
N PHE A 92 7.06 0.17 -12.05
CA PHE A 92 6.59 0.87 -10.86
C PHE A 92 7.49 2.06 -10.58
N GLY A 93 6.92 3.15 -10.08
CA GLY A 93 7.64 4.33 -9.63
C GLY A 93 7.46 4.60 -8.14
N ALA A 94 8.18 5.60 -7.64
CA ALA A 94 7.96 6.15 -6.31
C ALA A 94 6.47 6.51 -6.11
N GLY A 95 5.92 6.12 -4.96
CA GLY A 95 4.51 6.27 -4.59
C GLY A 95 3.59 5.15 -5.08
N ASP A 96 4.08 4.20 -5.87
CA ASP A 96 3.28 3.03 -6.28
C ASP A 96 3.22 1.99 -5.13
N VAL A 97 2.09 1.29 -5.03
CA VAL A 97 1.79 0.24 -4.05
C VAL A 97 2.28 -1.11 -4.59
N LEU A 98 3.03 -1.85 -3.79
CA LEU A 98 3.65 -3.12 -4.16
C LEU A 98 3.07 -4.27 -3.33
N LEU A 99 2.58 -5.33 -3.98
CA LEU A 99 2.05 -6.52 -3.32
C LEU A 99 2.97 -7.71 -3.52
N PHE A 100 3.24 -8.44 -2.42
CA PHE A 100 4.14 -9.58 -2.39
C PHE A 100 3.44 -10.83 -1.80
N PRO A 101 3.57 -12.01 -2.43
CA PRO A 101 3.23 -13.28 -1.84
C PRO A 101 4.29 -13.68 -0.80
N TRP A 102 3.82 -14.33 0.27
CA TRP A 102 4.69 -14.76 1.36
C TRP A 102 5.69 -15.84 0.91
N ARG A 103 5.29 -16.70 -0.04
CA ARG A 103 6.08 -17.81 -0.62
C ARG A 103 5.67 -18.04 -2.07
N ASP A 104 6.57 -18.65 -2.86
CA ASP A 104 6.25 -19.07 -4.23
C ASP A 104 5.06 -20.05 -4.19
N GLY A 105 4.03 -19.78 -4.99
CA GLY A 105 2.78 -20.56 -4.98
C GLY A 105 1.74 -20.16 -3.94
N PHE A 106 1.97 -19.10 -3.14
CA PHE A 106 1.00 -18.59 -2.16
C PHE A 106 0.44 -17.21 -2.56
N ILE A 107 -0.73 -16.87 -2.01
CA ILE A 107 -1.45 -15.59 -2.24
C ILE A 107 -0.60 -14.40 -1.76
N ALA A 108 -0.73 -13.24 -2.43
CA ALA A 108 -0.16 -11.96 -1.99
C ALA A 108 -0.65 -11.60 -0.58
N LYS A 109 0.27 -11.49 0.39
CA LYS A 109 -0.05 -11.28 1.82
C LYS A 109 0.64 -10.07 2.45
N HIS A 110 1.57 -9.44 1.72
CA HIS A 110 2.28 -8.26 2.20
C HIS A 110 2.11 -7.11 1.20
N VAL A 111 1.96 -5.90 1.72
CA VAL A 111 1.90 -4.68 0.92
C VAL A 111 2.87 -3.63 1.43
N ALA A 112 3.47 -2.90 0.50
CA ALA A 112 4.39 -1.79 0.77
C ALA A 112 4.13 -0.63 -0.19
N ILE A 113 4.73 0.53 0.08
CA ILE A 113 4.72 1.68 -0.82
C ILE A 113 6.16 1.89 -1.29
N ALA A 114 6.38 1.90 -2.61
CA ALA A 114 7.67 2.23 -3.19
C ALA A 114 8.04 3.68 -2.83
N SER A 115 9.21 3.89 -2.23
CA SER A 115 9.72 5.25 -1.97
C SER A 115 10.77 5.69 -2.99
N SER A 116 11.28 4.73 -3.77
CA SER A 116 12.05 4.92 -5.00
C SER A 116 11.95 3.64 -5.84
N GLU A 117 12.66 3.58 -6.96
CA GLU A 117 12.82 2.32 -7.71
C GLU A 117 13.54 1.23 -6.88
N ARG A 118 14.28 1.60 -5.83
CA ARG A 118 15.17 0.69 -5.07
C ARG A 118 14.81 0.56 -3.60
N THR A 119 13.78 1.26 -3.12
CA THR A 119 13.41 1.30 -1.71
C THR A 119 11.90 1.27 -1.54
N MET A 120 11.44 0.78 -0.41
CA MET A 120 10.02 0.77 -0.04
C MET A 120 9.84 1.06 1.44
N VAL A 121 8.70 1.67 1.77
CA VAL A 121 8.21 1.82 3.13
C VAL A 121 7.18 0.73 3.39
N HIS A 122 7.32 0.03 4.51
CA HIS A 122 6.37 -1.00 4.92
C HIS A 122 6.25 -1.11 6.43
N ALA A 123 5.14 -1.68 6.91
CA ALA A 123 5.01 -2.18 8.28
C ALA A 123 5.22 -3.69 8.26
N HIS A 124 5.99 -4.23 9.20
CA HIS A 124 6.24 -5.66 9.34
C HIS A 124 6.00 -6.09 10.78
N ASP A 125 5.54 -7.32 10.98
CA ASP A 125 5.28 -7.88 12.30
C ASP A 125 6.55 -7.84 13.18
N GLY A 126 6.36 -7.56 14.47
CA GLY A 126 7.43 -7.38 15.44
C GLY A 126 8.30 -6.13 15.25
N ALA A 127 7.96 -5.23 14.31
CA ALA A 127 8.74 -4.02 14.04
C ALA A 127 7.85 -2.76 13.96
N ALA A 128 8.46 -1.58 13.82
CA ALA A 128 7.77 -0.36 13.43
C ALA A 128 7.83 -0.19 11.91
N VAL A 129 6.98 0.68 11.35
CA VAL A 129 7.10 1.12 9.96
C VAL A 129 8.52 1.59 9.69
N CYS A 130 9.12 1.08 8.62
CA CYS A 130 10.48 1.41 8.24
C CYS A 130 10.63 1.52 6.72
N GLU A 131 11.70 2.20 6.30
CA GLU A 131 12.12 2.23 4.90
C GLU A 131 13.29 1.26 4.70
N ILE A 132 13.16 0.35 3.75
CA ILE A 132 14.17 -0.66 3.44
C ILE A 132 14.53 -0.66 1.96
N ILE A 133 15.69 -1.22 1.65
CA ILE A 133 16.08 -1.53 0.27
C ILE A 133 15.14 -2.61 -0.25
N LEU A 134 14.59 -2.38 -1.45
CA LEU A 134 13.88 -3.37 -2.24
C LEU A 134 14.89 -4.37 -2.83
N ALA A 135 15.45 -5.20 -1.95
CA ALA A 135 16.48 -6.18 -2.26
C ALA A 135 16.01 -7.17 -3.35
N PRO A 136 16.93 -7.84 -4.06
CA PRO A 136 16.57 -8.78 -5.13
C PRO A 136 15.55 -9.85 -4.71
N TRP A 137 15.56 -10.27 -3.43
CA TRP A 137 14.59 -11.21 -2.89
C TRP A 137 13.14 -10.69 -2.96
N TRP A 138 12.92 -9.43 -2.59
CA TRP A 138 11.62 -8.76 -2.69
C TRP A 138 11.21 -8.55 -4.15
N ARG A 139 12.14 -8.08 -4.99
CA ARG A 139 11.87 -7.83 -6.42
C ARG A 139 11.38 -9.08 -7.14
N ARG A 140 12.01 -10.23 -6.91
CA ARG A 140 11.58 -11.51 -7.52
C ARG A 140 10.19 -11.94 -7.07
N ARG A 141 9.77 -11.53 -5.88
CA ARG A 141 8.45 -11.82 -5.28
C ARG A 141 7.41 -10.76 -5.57
N LEU A 142 7.73 -9.65 -6.23
CA LEU A 142 6.72 -8.65 -6.56
C LEU A 142 5.64 -9.29 -7.44
N ALA A 143 4.42 -9.47 -6.95
CA ALA A 143 3.34 -10.11 -7.71
C ALA A 143 2.51 -9.07 -8.45
N TYR A 144 2.25 -7.92 -7.81
CA TYR A 144 1.49 -6.82 -8.40
C TYR A 144 2.06 -5.47 -8.01
N ALA A 145 1.92 -4.50 -8.89
CA ALA A 145 2.19 -3.11 -8.63
C ALA A 145 0.96 -2.28 -9.03
N PHE A 146 0.64 -1.27 -8.21
CA PHE A 146 -0.50 -0.40 -8.44
C PHE A 146 -0.15 1.06 -8.13
N ARG A 147 -0.98 1.98 -8.58
CA ARG A 147 -0.90 3.39 -8.26
C ARG A 147 -2.18 3.84 -7.58
N PHE A 148 -2.03 4.73 -6.60
CA PHE A 148 -3.15 5.46 -6.03
C PHE A 148 -3.93 6.23 -7.11
N PRO A 149 -5.28 6.27 -7.06
CA PRO A 149 -6.05 7.04 -8.03
C PRO A 149 -5.70 8.53 -7.96
N GLY A 150 -5.80 9.23 -9.10
CA GLY A 150 -5.53 10.66 -9.18
C GLY A 150 -4.05 11.07 -9.10
N VAL A 151 -3.12 10.12 -8.95
CA VAL A 151 -1.68 10.40 -9.01
C VAL A 151 -1.22 10.56 -10.45
N SER A 152 -0.71 11.74 -10.80
CA SER A 152 -0.11 11.99 -12.12
C SER A 152 1.29 11.38 -12.22
N VAL A 153 1.59 10.78 -13.37
CA VAL A 153 2.94 10.33 -13.75
C VAL A 153 3.87 11.49 -14.00
#